data_AF-A0A409XM50-F1
#
_entry.id   AF-A0A409XM50-F1
#
_cell.length_a   1.000
_cell.length_b   1.000
_cell.length_c   1.000
_cell.angle_alpha   90.00
_cell.angle_beta   90.00
_cell.angle_gamma   90.00
#
_symmetry.space_group_name_H-M   'P 1'
#
loop_
_entity.id
_entity.type
_entity.pdbx_description
1 polymer ?
#
loop_
_entity_poly.entity_id
_entity_poly.type
_entity_poly.pdbx_seq_one_letter_code
_entity_poly.pdbx_strand_id
1 'polypeptide(L)'
;MKDLESRLIEDLSNFRAIDSLVNDVYTDLQRNHLRAQSSLDQQVPQIRKELEDAMNTLSDLGETLPIIDSEVSDIREVYDSGRVKAQALVSDLTWLNTEFYERWRSIIFTSSSPVSWRWKIYLRTLFVFSFVVCSWLFWIALTGAYRAHRHRLVWGEKLMS
;
A
#
# COMPACT_ATOMS: atom_id res chain seq x y z
N MET A 1 88.79 -37.24 29.54
CA MET A 1 88.48 -37.87 28.24
C MET A 1 86.99 -38.18 28.11
N LYS A 2 86.37 -38.97 29.01
CA LYS A 2 84.92 -39.28 28.95
C LYS A 2 83.98 -38.07 28.92
N ASP A 3 84.29 -37.00 29.66
CA ASP A 3 83.46 -35.77 29.70
C ASP A 3 83.53 -34.94 28.39
N LEU A 4 84.68 -35.00 27.70
CA LEU A 4 84.84 -34.40 26.36
C LEU A 4 84.08 -35.20 25.31
N GLU A 5 84.10 -36.52 25.42
CA GLU A 5 83.41 -37.44 24.53
C GLU A 5 81.88 -37.35 24.67
N SER A 6 81.37 -37.22 25.91
CA SER A 6 79.93 -37.01 26.15
C SER A 6 79.44 -35.66 25.62
N ARG A 7 80.21 -34.58 25.80
CA ARG A 7 79.90 -33.26 25.22
C ARG A 7 79.92 -33.28 23.70
N LEU A 8 80.88 -34.01 23.10
CA LEU A 8 80.94 -34.15 21.63
C LEU A 8 79.74 -34.91 21.08
N ILE A 9 79.27 -35.96 21.79
CA ILE A 9 78.06 -36.71 21.41
C ILE A 9 76.81 -35.83 21.55
N GLU A 10 76.73 -35.03 22.62
CA GLU A 10 75.62 -34.09 22.83
C GLU A 10 75.61 -33.01 21.74
N ASP A 11 76.75 -32.39 21.43
CA ASP A 11 76.86 -31.38 20.37
C ASP A 11 76.57 -31.97 18.99
N LEU A 12 77.01 -33.21 18.68
CA LEU A 12 76.65 -33.91 17.44
C LEU A 12 75.16 -34.25 17.37
N SER A 13 74.56 -34.63 18.49
CA SER A 13 73.12 -34.90 18.59
C SER A 13 72.32 -33.60 18.37
N ASN A 14 72.78 -32.50 18.96
CA ASN A 14 72.16 -31.18 18.80
C ASN A 14 72.31 -30.67 17.36
N PHE A 15 73.48 -30.85 16.76
CA PHE A 15 73.72 -30.50 15.36
C PHE A 15 72.82 -31.32 14.42
N ARG A 16 72.63 -32.61 14.69
CA ARG A 16 71.73 -33.47 13.93
C ARG A 16 70.26 -33.06 14.09
N ALA A 17 69.85 -32.64 15.28
CA ALA A 17 68.50 -32.13 15.52
C ALA A 17 68.24 -30.79 14.80
N ILE A 18 69.24 -29.91 14.77
CA ILE A 18 69.18 -28.65 14.01
C ILE A 18 69.12 -28.95 12.51
N ASP A 19 69.94 -29.86 12.01
CA ASP A 19 69.94 -30.24 10.58
C ASP A 19 68.61 -30.86 10.14
N SER A 20 67.96 -31.66 11.00
CA SER A 20 66.63 -32.17 10.71
C SER A 20 65.58 -31.05 10.70
N LEU A 21 65.61 -30.14 11.67
CA LEU A 21 64.70 -28.98 11.70
C LEU A 21 64.87 -28.07 10.49
N VAL A 22 66.10 -27.82 10.05
CA VAL A 22 66.38 -27.01 8.86
C VAL A 22 65.84 -27.69 7.60
N ASN A 23 66.02 -29.00 7.47
CA ASN A 23 65.44 -29.75 6.35
C ASN A 23 63.91 -29.74 6.38
N ASP A 24 63.30 -29.94 7.55
CA ASP A 24 61.85 -29.90 7.70
C ASP A 24 61.30 -28.53 7.29
N VAL A 25 61.87 -27.44 7.83
CA VAL A 25 61.48 -26.06 7.47
C VAL A 25 61.69 -25.78 5.98
N TYR A 26 62.79 -26.25 5.40
CA TYR A 26 63.07 -26.06 3.97
C TYR A 26 62.03 -26.78 3.10
N THR A 27 61.69 -28.04 3.43
CA THR A 27 60.69 -28.80 2.68
C THR A 27 59.29 -28.20 2.81
N ASP A 28 58.93 -27.69 3.99
CA ASP A 28 57.66 -26.99 4.20
C ASP A 28 57.60 -25.64 3.47
N LEU A 29 58.70 -24.89 3.46
CA LEU A 29 58.80 -23.65 2.68
C LEU A 29 58.64 -23.94 1.18
N GLN A 30 59.31 -24.97 0.66
CA GLN A 30 59.21 -25.36 -0.74
C GLN A 30 57.79 -25.80 -1.12
N ARG A 31 57.13 -26.58 -0.26
CA ARG A 31 55.72 -26.97 -0.45
C ARG A 31 54.77 -25.78 -0.42
N ASN A 32 54.96 -24.87 0.52
CA ASN A 32 54.14 -23.66 0.62
C ASN A 32 54.36 -22.73 -0.56
N HIS A 33 55.59 -22.61 -1.06
CA HIS A 33 55.88 -21.82 -2.25
C HIS A 33 55.17 -22.39 -3.49
N LEU A 34 55.23 -23.71 -3.71
CA LEU A 34 54.51 -24.36 -4.82
C LEU A 34 52.99 -24.20 -4.71
N ARG A 35 52.43 -24.31 -3.50
CA ARG A 35 51.00 -24.06 -3.26
C ARG A 35 50.61 -22.61 -3.52
N ALA A 36 51.42 -21.66 -3.03
CA ALA A 36 51.20 -20.24 -3.26
C ALA A 36 51.27 -19.91 -4.75
N GLN A 37 52.26 -20.45 -5.47
CA GLN A 37 52.40 -20.32 -6.92
C GLN A 37 51.17 -20.88 -7.64
N SER A 38 50.74 -22.10 -7.30
CA SER A 38 49.56 -22.72 -7.89
C SER A 38 48.27 -21.94 -7.62
N SER A 39 48.11 -21.41 -6.40
CA SER A 39 46.99 -20.53 -6.07
C SER A 39 47.02 -19.21 -6.84
N LEU A 40 48.22 -18.66 -7.07
CA LEU A 40 48.39 -17.44 -7.87
C LEU A 40 48.03 -17.69 -9.34
N ASP A 41 48.40 -18.84 -9.88
CA ASP A 41 48.16 -19.19 -11.28
C ASP A 41 46.72 -19.67 -11.54
N GLN A 42 46.03 -20.26 -10.56
CA GLN A 42 44.67 -20.78 -10.74
C GLN A 42 43.59 -19.99 -10.01
N GLN A 43 43.76 -19.71 -8.72
CA GLN A 43 42.68 -19.12 -7.91
C GLN A 43 42.54 -17.63 -8.16
N VAL A 44 43.64 -16.88 -8.27
CA VAL A 44 43.59 -15.44 -8.53
C VAL A 44 42.87 -15.10 -9.85
N PRO A 45 43.17 -15.72 -11.00
CA PRO A 45 42.46 -15.42 -12.23
C PRO A 45 40.99 -15.85 -12.17
N GLN A 46 40.67 -16.95 -11.47
CA GLN A 46 39.28 -17.35 -11.29
C GLN A 46 38.50 -16.35 -10.45
N ILE A 47 39.05 -15.87 -9.33
CA ILE A 47 38.45 -14.83 -8.50
C ILE A 47 38.28 -13.52 -9.29
N ARG A 48 39.27 -13.16 -10.12
CA ARG A 48 39.16 -11.98 -11.00
C ARG A 48 38.02 -12.12 -12.00
N LYS A 49 37.89 -13.29 -12.61
CA LYS A 49 36.80 -13.57 -13.55
C LYS A 49 35.45 -13.51 -12.86
N GLU A 50 35.31 -14.14 -11.69
CA GLU A 50 34.07 -14.10 -10.91
C GLU A 50 33.70 -12.67 -10.49
N LEU A 51 34.69 -11.85 -10.13
CA LEU A 51 34.48 -10.44 -9.80
C LEU A 51 34.03 -9.64 -11.04
N GLU A 52 34.61 -9.91 -12.20
CA GLU A 52 34.23 -9.26 -13.45
C GLU A 52 32.82 -9.65 -13.89
N ASP A 53 32.46 -10.93 -13.79
CA ASP A 53 31.11 -11.43 -14.03
C ASP A 53 30.11 -10.79 -13.05
N ALA A 54 30.47 -10.67 -11.77
CA ALA A 54 29.66 -9.99 -10.77
C ALA A 54 29.49 -8.48 -11.06
N MET A 55 30.55 -7.80 -11.52
CA MET A 55 30.47 -6.39 -11.92
C MET A 55 29.57 -6.20 -13.15
N ASN A 56 29.68 -7.08 -14.15
CA ASN A 56 28.85 -7.03 -15.35
C ASN A 56 27.37 -7.23 -14.98
N THR A 57 27.06 -8.25 -14.18
CA THR A 57 25.68 -8.48 -13.72
C THR A 57 25.13 -7.32 -12.90
N LEU A 58 25.95 -6.68 -12.06
CA LEU A 58 25.53 -5.52 -11.29
C LEU A 58 25.29 -4.29 -12.20
N SER A 59 26.08 -4.13 -13.26
CA SER A 59 25.88 -3.10 -14.28
C SER A 59 24.56 -3.32 -15.03
N ASP A 60 24.31 -4.55 -15.49
CA ASP A 60 23.06 -4.92 -16.17
C ASP A 60 21.84 -4.70 -15.26
N LEU A 61 21.97 -5.01 -13.97
CA LEU A 61 20.91 -4.76 -12.99
C LEU A 61 20.70 -3.24 -12.78
N GLY A 62 21.79 -2.47 -12.75
CA GLY A 62 21.74 -1.01 -12.66
C GLY A 62 21.04 -0.35 -13.84
N GLU A 63 21.14 -0.91 -15.04
CA GLU A 63 20.45 -0.44 -16.24
C GLU A 63 18.98 -0.90 -16.29
N THR A 64 18.70 -2.14 -15.88
CA THR A 64 17.34 -2.73 -15.99
C THR A 64 16.39 -2.30 -14.87
N LEU A 65 16.88 -2.13 -13.63
CA LEU A 65 16.06 -1.69 -12.50
C LEU A 65 15.27 -0.39 -12.73
N PRO A 66 15.88 0.71 -13.23
CA PRO A 66 15.13 1.95 -13.44
C PRO A 66 14.06 1.81 -14.53
N ILE A 67 14.28 0.96 -15.54
CA ILE A 67 13.29 0.66 -16.57
C ILE A 67 12.08 -0.04 -15.94
N ILE A 68 12.32 -1.09 -15.16
CA ILE A 68 11.25 -1.83 -14.47
C ILE A 68 10.51 -0.91 -13.48
N ASP A 69 11.22 -0.05 -12.75
CA ASP A 69 10.60 0.90 -11.83
C ASP A 69 9.66 1.88 -12.55
N SER A 70 10.08 2.38 -13.72
CA SER A 70 9.23 3.23 -14.56
C SER A 70 7.98 2.50 -15.07
N GLU A 71 8.13 1.26 -15.54
CA GLU A 71 6.98 0.45 -16.01
C GLU A 71 6.00 0.14 -14.87
N VAL A 72 6.51 -0.17 -13.68
CA VAL A 72 5.68 -0.41 -12.49
C VAL A 72 4.95 0.87 -12.06
N SER A 73 5.61 2.02 -12.14
CA SER A 73 5.00 3.33 -11.86
C SER A 73 3.84 3.61 -12.82
N ASP A 74 4.03 3.37 -14.12
CA ASP A 74 3.00 3.57 -15.13
C ASP A 74 1.80 2.62 -14.92
N ILE A 75 2.07 1.35 -14.65
CA ILE A 75 1.02 0.37 -14.33
C ILE A 75 0.23 0.80 -13.09
N ARG A 76 0.94 1.31 -12.07
CA ARG A 76 0.31 1.80 -10.85
C ARG A 76 -0.59 2.99 -11.13
N GLU A 77 -0.17 3.95 -11.95
CA GLU A 77 -0.99 5.10 -12.33
C GLU A 77 -2.28 4.66 -13.05
N VAL A 78 -2.17 3.73 -14.01
CA VAL A 78 -3.34 3.18 -14.72
C VAL A 78 -4.27 2.43 -13.77
N TYR A 79 -3.72 1.63 -12.86
CA TYR A 79 -4.49 0.90 -11.86
C TYR A 79 -5.23 1.84 -10.91
N ASP A 80 -4.55 2.86 -10.38
CA ASP A 80 -5.13 3.85 -9.46
C ASP A 80 -6.22 4.68 -10.17
N SER A 81 -6.01 5.08 -11.42
CA SER A 81 -7.03 5.73 -12.27
C SER A 81 -8.25 4.83 -12.48
N GLY A 82 -8.04 3.55 -12.77
CA GLY A 82 -9.11 2.56 -12.89
C GLY A 82 -9.88 2.39 -11.58
N ARG A 83 -9.19 2.36 -10.44
CA ARG A 83 -9.78 2.25 -9.11
C ARG A 83 -10.67 3.44 -8.78
N VAL A 84 -10.21 4.66 -9.07
CA VAL A 84 -11.00 5.89 -8.86
C VAL A 84 -12.25 5.87 -9.74
N LYS A 85 -12.15 5.48 -11.01
CA LYS A 85 -13.31 5.35 -11.91
C LYS A 85 -14.29 4.29 -11.43
N ALA A 86 -13.81 3.15 -10.95
CA ALA A 86 -14.66 2.10 -10.41
C ALA A 86 -15.39 2.57 -9.14
N GLN A 87 -14.72 3.28 -8.24
CA GLN A 87 -15.35 3.87 -7.06
C GLN A 87 -16.43 4.89 -7.45
N ALA A 88 -16.15 5.76 -8.42
CA ALA A 88 -17.14 6.70 -8.95
C ALA A 88 -18.34 5.95 -9.53
N LEU A 89 -18.11 4.93 -10.37
CA LEU A 89 -19.18 4.13 -10.97
C LEU A 89 -20.00 3.37 -9.92
N VAL A 90 -19.35 2.78 -8.92
CA VAL A 90 -20.05 2.13 -7.80
C VAL A 90 -20.89 3.14 -7.04
N SER A 91 -20.37 4.34 -6.78
CA SER A 91 -21.13 5.39 -6.12
C SER A 91 -22.35 5.83 -6.94
N ASP A 92 -22.19 5.96 -8.26
CA ASP A 92 -23.26 6.31 -9.20
C ASP A 92 -24.31 5.20 -9.31
N LEU A 93 -23.89 3.93 -9.36
CA LEU A 93 -24.79 2.78 -9.38
C LEU A 93 -25.51 2.61 -8.05
N THR A 94 -24.82 2.84 -6.93
CA THR A 94 -25.44 2.80 -5.60
C THR A 94 -26.50 3.88 -5.50
N TRP A 95 -26.18 5.10 -5.96
CA TRP A 95 -27.19 6.15 -6.12
C TRP A 95 -28.28 5.74 -7.09
N LEU A 96 -27.98 5.05 -8.19
CA LEU A 96 -28.98 4.57 -9.16
C LEU A 96 -29.97 3.57 -8.55
N ASN A 97 -29.46 2.71 -7.69
CA ASN A 97 -30.19 1.61 -7.06
C ASN A 97 -30.96 2.01 -5.78
N THR A 98 -30.69 3.19 -5.21
CA THR A 98 -31.49 3.68 -4.07
C THR A 98 -32.97 3.82 -4.44
N GLU A 99 -33.84 3.54 -3.48
CA GLU A 99 -35.28 3.59 -3.67
C GLU A 99 -35.76 5.01 -3.99
N PHE A 100 -36.81 5.12 -4.80
CA PHE A 100 -37.33 6.41 -5.27
C PHE A 100 -37.67 7.39 -4.13
N TYR A 101 -38.22 6.88 -3.02
CA TYR A 101 -38.56 7.67 -1.85
C TYR A 101 -37.32 8.27 -1.16
N GLU A 102 -36.28 7.46 -0.98
CA GLU A 102 -35.02 7.90 -0.36
C GLU A 102 -34.28 8.93 -1.22
N ARG A 103 -34.31 8.73 -2.54
CA ARG A 103 -33.78 9.71 -3.51
C ARG A 103 -34.49 11.04 -3.43
N TRP A 104 -35.83 11.02 -3.40
CA TRP A 104 -36.62 12.25 -3.33
C TRP A 104 -36.37 13.02 -2.03
N ARG A 105 -36.30 12.31 -0.89
CA ARG A 105 -35.94 12.89 0.41
C ARG A 105 -34.52 13.47 0.37
N SER A 106 -33.54 12.74 -0.15
CA SER A 106 -32.15 13.19 -0.26
C SER A 106 -32.02 14.44 -1.14
N ILE A 107 -32.73 14.51 -2.28
CA ILE A 107 -32.70 15.70 -3.16
C ILE A 107 -33.27 16.95 -2.45
N ILE A 108 -34.31 16.79 -1.64
CA ILE A 108 -34.92 17.92 -0.91
C ILE A 108 -34.01 18.39 0.22
N PHE A 109 -33.51 17.47 1.05
CA PHE A 109 -32.82 17.81 2.30
C PHE A 109 -31.28 17.85 2.22
N THR A 110 -30.65 17.24 1.21
CA THR A 110 -29.19 17.14 1.06
C THR A 110 -28.71 17.84 -0.21
N SER A 111 -27.72 18.73 -0.10
CA SER A 111 -27.17 19.51 -1.22
C SER A 111 -26.23 18.70 -2.13
N SER A 112 -25.66 17.60 -1.64
CA SER A 112 -24.67 16.76 -2.32
C SER A 112 -25.24 15.71 -3.29
N SER A 113 -26.54 15.78 -3.62
CA SER A 113 -27.12 14.89 -4.63
C SER A 113 -26.53 15.15 -6.03
N PRO A 114 -26.17 14.10 -6.81
CA PRO A 114 -25.58 14.20 -8.16
C PRO A 114 -26.59 14.59 -9.26
N VAL A 115 -27.63 15.33 -8.92
CA VAL A 115 -28.68 15.76 -9.84
C VAL A 115 -28.47 17.22 -10.23
N SER A 116 -28.75 17.55 -11.50
CA SER A 116 -28.64 18.92 -11.99
C SER A 116 -29.43 19.92 -11.14
N TRP A 117 -28.86 21.11 -10.96
CA TRP A 117 -29.40 22.15 -10.08
C TRP A 117 -30.85 22.55 -10.40
N ARG A 118 -31.23 22.49 -11.68
CA ARG A 118 -32.60 22.79 -12.17
C ARG A 118 -33.63 21.83 -11.55
N TRP A 119 -33.32 20.54 -11.52
CA TRP A 119 -34.19 19.52 -10.93
C TRP A 119 -34.29 19.65 -9.40
N LYS A 120 -33.20 20.05 -8.73
CA LYS A 120 -33.23 20.37 -7.28
C LYS A 120 -34.20 21.51 -6.98
N ILE A 121 -34.15 22.60 -7.75
CA ILE A 121 -35.07 23.73 -7.58
C ILE A 121 -36.51 23.27 -7.81
N TYR A 122 -36.77 22.58 -8.93
CA TYR A 122 -38.12 22.15 -9.29
C TYR A 122 -38.77 21.29 -8.19
N LEU A 123 -38.04 20.28 -7.70
CA LEU A 123 -38.54 19.39 -6.64
C LEU A 123 -38.76 20.12 -5.31
N ARG A 124 -37.86 21.05 -4.93
CA ARG A 124 -38.04 21.87 -3.72
C ARG A 124 -39.23 22.83 -3.85
N THR A 125 -39.42 23.45 -5.01
CA THR A 125 -40.57 24.33 -5.25
C THR A 125 -41.89 23.57 -5.22
N LEU A 126 -41.91 22.35 -5.78
CA LEU A 126 -43.09 21.47 -5.75
C LEU A 126 -43.43 21.06 -4.32
N PHE A 127 -42.42 20.75 -3.50
CA PHE A 127 -42.63 20.46 -2.08
C PHE A 127 -43.21 21.65 -1.31
N VAL A 128 -42.64 22.85 -1.48
CA VAL A 128 -43.16 24.07 -0.83
C VAL A 128 -44.58 24.36 -1.26
N PHE A 129 -44.89 24.25 -2.55
CA PHE A 129 -46.24 24.46 -3.07
C PHE A 129 -47.24 23.47 -2.46
N SER A 130 -46.88 22.18 -2.41
CA SER A 130 -47.70 21.14 -1.77
C SER A 130 -47.94 21.45 -0.29
N PHE A 131 -46.91 21.87 0.45
CA PHE A 131 -47.03 22.22 1.85
C PHE A 131 -47.95 23.44 2.09
N VAL A 132 -47.88 24.45 1.23
CA VAL A 132 -48.76 25.62 1.28
C VAL A 132 -50.21 25.22 1.02
N VAL A 133 -50.47 24.39 0.01
CA VAL A 133 -51.83 23.91 -0.30
C VAL A 133 -52.39 23.08 0.86
N CYS A 134 -51.60 22.17 1.44
CA CYS A 134 -52.02 21.38 2.59
C CYS A 134 -52.29 22.25 3.82
N SER A 135 -51.43 23.24 4.10
CA SER A 135 -51.64 24.18 5.21
C SER A 135 -52.90 25.03 5.00
N TRP A 136 -53.16 25.44 3.76
CA TRP A 136 -54.36 26.17 3.38
C TRP A 136 -55.63 25.34 3.57
N LEU A 137 -55.63 24.08 3.09
CA LEU A 137 -56.76 23.17 3.29
C LEU A 137 -56.96 22.83 4.77
N PHE A 138 -55.88 22.63 5.52
CA PHE A 138 -55.93 22.42 6.96
C PHE A 138 -56.51 23.66 7.67
N TRP A 139 -56.12 24.86 7.26
CA TRP A 139 -56.66 26.10 7.80
C TRP A 139 -58.16 26.25 7.51
N ILE A 140 -58.61 25.94 6.29
CA ILE A 140 -60.03 25.90 5.92
C ILE A 140 -60.77 24.86 6.74
N ALA A 141 -60.21 23.66 6.91
CA ALA A 141 -60.82 22.60 7.71
C ALA A 141 -60.92 23.02 9.18
N LEU A 142 -59.90 23.68 9.73
CA LEU A 142 -59.87 24.17 11.10
C LEU A 142 -60.88 25.31 11.32
N THR A 143 -60.95 26.27 10.39
CA THR A 143 -61.95 27.35 10.45
C THR A 143 -63.36 26.83 10.21
N GLY A 144 -63.53 25.82 9.34
CA GLY A 144 -64.78 25.11 9.13
C GLY A 144 -65.23 24.35 10.38
N ALA A 145 -64.32 23.62 11.03
CA ALA A 145 -64.57 22.92 12.28
C ALA A 145 -64.85 23.90 13.43
N TYR A 146 -64.09 25.00 13.51
CA TYR A 146 -64.31 26.07 14.48
C TYR A 146 -65.67 26.76 14.27
N ARG A 147 -66.05 27.03 13.01
CA ARG A 147 -67.35 27.58 12.65
C ARG A 147 -68.49 26.61 12.95
N ALA A 148 -68.31 25.32 12.65
CA ALA A 148 -69.27 24.28 13.01
C ALA A 148 -69.43 24.18 14.52
N HIS A 149 -68.33 24.19 15.29
CA HIS A 149 -68.34 24.19 16.75
C HIS A 149 -69.03 25.43 17.33
N ARG A 150 -68.77 26.62 16.76
CA ARG A 150 -69.39 27.89 17.18
C ARG A 150 -70.88 27.94 16.86
N HIS A 151 -71.32 27.41 15.71
CA HIS A 151 -72.75 27.37 15.35
C HIS A 151 -73.52 26.19 15.95
N ARG A 152 -72.84 25.17 16.51
CA ARG A 152 -73.49 24.05 17.21
C ARG A 152 -74.12 24.43 18.55
N LEU A 153 -73.88 25.66 19.05
CA LEU A 153 -74.58 26.20 20.23
C LEU A 153 -75.83 27.01 19.90
N VAL A 154 -76.06 27.42 18.65
CA VAL A 154 -77.29 28.17 18.28
C VAL A 154 -78.46 27.22 18.00
N TRP A 155 -78.20 25.97 17.65
CA TRP A 155 -79.23 24.94 17.45
C TRP A 155 -79.62 24.16 18.72
N GLY A 156 -78.95 24.44 19.85
CA GLY A 156 -79.26 23.80 21.14
C GLY A 156 -80.40 24.47 21.93
N GLU A 157 -80.78 25.72 21.60
CA GLU A 157 -81.80 26.46 22.35
C GLU A 157 -83.20 26.47 21.69
N LYS A 158 -83.38 25.87 20.50
CA LYS A 158 -84.69 25.84 19.80
C LYS A 158 -85.43 24.51 19.86
N LEU A 159 -84.99 23.57 20.71
CA LEU A 159 -85.67 22.29 20.95
C LEU A 159 -86.26 22.16 22.37
N MET A 160 -86.26 23.22 23.19
CA MET A 160 -87.01 23.27 24.44
C MET A 160 -87.80 24.58 24.54
N SER A 161 -88.96 24.58 23.89
CA SER A 161 -90.16 25.37 24.19
C SER A 161 -91.23 24.99 23.17
#